data_AF-A0A6G6YEZ7-F1
#
_entry.id   AF-A0A6G6YEZ7-F1
#
_cell.length_a   1.000
_cell.length_b   1.000
_cell.length_c   1.000
_cell.angle_alpha   90.00
_cell.angle_beta   90.00
_cell.angle_gamma   90.00
#
_symmetry.space_group_name_H-M   'P 1'
#
loop_
_entity.id
_entity.type
_entity.pdbx_description
1 polymer ?
#
loop_
_entity_poly.entity_id
_entity_poly.type
_entity_poly.pdbx_seq_one_letter_code
_entity_poly.pdbx_strand_id
1 'polypeptide(L)'
;MFAELEKYKTNGHFFFEKNDNLRNKSKDVPNLPGVYYILKLARGKVELVYIGKSGSMLQNGQFKDQLLNKRLNNKQDGIRREY
;
A
#
# COMPACT_ATOMS: atom_id res chain seq x y z
N MET A 1 -11.92 2.90 -11.26
CA MET A 1 -12.54 2.89 -9.91
C MET A 1 -12.37 4.23 -9.17
N PHE A 2 -11.32 5.02 -9.35
CA PHE A 2 -11.26 6.38 -8.78
C PHE A 2 -10.54 7.34 -9.74
N ALA A 3 -11.25 8.32 -10.31
CA ALA A 3 -10.66 9.30 -11.23
C ALA A 3 -9.62 10.21 -10.54
N GLU A 4 -9.73 10.40 -9.23
CA GLU A 4 -8.78 11.19 -8.42
C GLU A 4 -7.35 10.63 -8.48
N LEU A 5 -7.20 9.33 -8.74
CA LEU A 5 -5.90 8.68 -8.80
C LEU A 5 -5.07 9.10 -10.03
N GLU A 6 -5.71 9.62 -11.08
CA GLU A 6 -5.03 10.10 -12.29
C GLU A 6 -4.13 11.32 -12.02
N LYS A 7 -4.31 11.99 -10.88
CA LYS A 7 -3.49 13.14 -10.47
C LYS A 7 -2.11 12.72 -9.94
N TYR A 8 -1.90 11.45 -9.60
CA TYR A 8 -0.64 10.98 -9.02
C TYR A 8 0.39 10.68 -10.11
N LYS A 9 1.49 11.44 -10.11
CA LYS A 9 2.63 11.26 -11.02
C LYS A 9 3.36 9.93 -10.83
N THR A 10 3.32 9.40 -9.62
CA THR A 10 3.90 8.10 -9.28
C THR A 10 2.75 7.17 -8.91
N ASN A 11 2.50 6.20 -9.78
CA ASN A 11 1.47 5.20 -9.60
C ASN A 11 2.01 3.84 -10.08
N GLY A 12 1.35 2.76 -9.66
CA GLY A 12 1.77 1.40 -9.98
C GLY A 12 0.93 0.38 -9.24
N HIS A 13 1.14 -0.89 -9.58
CA HIS A 13 0.48 -2.01 -8.94
C HIS A 13 1.41 -3.22 -8.98
N PHE A 14 1.16 -4.19 -8.10
CA PHE A 14 1.80 -5.50 -8.16
C PHE A 14 0.79 -6.56 -7.70
N PHE A 15 1.01 -7.79 -8.15
CA PHE A 15 0.24 -8.95 -7.71
C PHE A 15 0.91 -9.59 -6.48
N PHE A 16 0.08 -10.03 -5.55
CA PHE A 16 0.47 -10.74 -4.34
C PHE A 16 -0.43 -11.97 -4.18
N GLU A 17 0.20 -13.14 -4.16
CA GLU A 17 -0.45 -14.44 -4.09
C GLU A 17 -0.03 -15.21 -2.84
N LYS A 18 -0.70 -16.33 -2.60
CA LYS A 18 -0.33 -17.22 -1.49
C LYS A 18 1.12 -17.68 -1.67
N ASN A 19 1.89 -17.65 -0.58
CA ASN A 19 3.33 -17.97 -0.50
C ASN A 19 4.28 -16.91 -1.08
N ASP A 20 3.77 -15.80 -1.61
CA ASP A 20 4.64 -14.68 -1.94
C ASP A 20 5.23 -14.05 -0.68
N ASN A 21 6.43 -13.50 -0.83
CA ASN A 21 7.01 -12.62 0.18
C ASN A 21 6.65 -11.17 -0.16
N LEU A 22 5.90 -10.49 0.73
CA LEU A 22 5.41 -9.15 0.45
C LEU A 22 6.55 -8.14 0.24
N ARG A 23 7.66 -8.30 0.98
CA ARG A 23 8.83 -7.42 0.87
C ARG A 23 9.50 -7.55 -0.50
N ASN A 24 9.58 -8.75 -1.04
CA ASN A 24 10.14 -8.98 -2.38
C ASN A 24 9.20 -8.44 -3.47
N LYS A 25 7.90 -8.68 -3.36
CA LYS A 25 6.90 -8.18 -4.33
C LYS A 25 6.75 -6.67 -4.33
N SER A 26 6.90 -6.04 -3.16
CA SER A 26 6.79 -4.59 -2.98
C SER A 26 8.12 -3.84 -3.10
N LYS A 27 9.21 -4.49 -3.52
CA LYS A 27 10.56 -3.90 -3.55
C LYS A 27 10.65 -2.59 -4.35
N ASP A 28 9.86 -2.48 -5.42
CA ASP A 28 9.84 -1.33 -6.33
C ASP A 28 8.84 -0.25 -5.87
N VAL A 29 8.06 -0.51 -4.81
CA VAL A 29 7.16 0.48 -4.23
C VAL A 29 8.01 1.58 -3.59
N PRO A 30 7.81 2.86 -3.95
CA PRO A 30 8.60 3.96 -3.41
C PRO A 30 8.36 4.13 -1.92
N ASN A 31 9.41 4.47 -1.19
CA ASN A 31 9.31 4.82 0.22
C ASN A 31 8.96 6.31 0.40
N LEU A 32 7.80 6.72 -0.13
CA LEU A 32 7.27 8.10 -0.10
C LEU A 32 5.87 8.13 0.56
N PRO A 33 5.34 9.30 0.98
CA PRO A 33 3.94 9.44 1.36
C PRO A 33 3.01 9.06 0.20
N GLY A 34 1.87 8.45 0.49
CA GLY A 34 0.93 8.08 -0.55
C GLY A 34 -0.32 7.38 -0.04
N VAL A 35 -1.17 7.01 -0.99
CA VAL A 35 -2.38 6.22 -0.78
C VAL A 35 -2.25 4.89 -1.54
N TYR A 36 -2.91 3.86 -1.05
CA TYR A 36 -2.96 2.56 -1.71
C TYR A 36 -4.29 1.89 -1.42
N TYR A 37 -4.68 0.98 -2.29
CA TYR A 37 -5.83 0.13 -2.10
C TYR A 37 -5.47 -1.31 -2.47
N ILE A 38 -6.15 -2.27 -1.84
CA ILE A 38 -5.95 -3.69 -2.08
C ILE A 38 -7.21 -4.23 -2.72
N LEU A 39 -7.04 -4.83 -3.89
CA LEU A 39 -8.09 -5.57 -4.58
C LEU A 39 -7.86 -7.06 -4.37
N LYS A 40 -8.91 -7.76 -3.96
CA LYS A 40 -8.96 -9.22 -3.93
C LYS A 40 -9.52 -9.72 -5.25
N LEU A 41 -8.75 -10.58 -5.91
CA LEU A 41 -9.14 -11.27 -7.13
C LEU A 41 -9.46 -12.72 -6.77
N ALA A 42 -10.75 -13.06 -6.68
CA ALA A 42 -11.17 -14.41 -6.30
C ALA A 42 -12.51 -14.77 -6.93
N ARG A 43 -12.67 -16.03 -7.35
CA ARG A 43 -13.94 -16.58 -7.87
C ARG A 43 -14.53 -15.73 -9.01
N GLY A 44 -13.68 -15.20 -9.89
CA GLY A 44 -14.08 -14.34 -11.02
C GLY A 44 -14.55 -12.93 -10.62
N LYS A 45 -14.33 -12.50 -9.36
CA LYS A 45 -14.71 -11.18 -8.85
C LYS A 45 -13.48 -10.34 -8.51
N VAL A 46 -13.64 -9.02 -8.64
CA VAL A 46 -12.70 -8.00 -8.18
C VAL A 46 -13.34 -7.27 -7.00
N GLU A 47 -12.79 -7.42 -5.81
CA GLU A 47 -13.35 -6.84 -4.57
C GLU A 47 -12.35 -5.87 -3.94
N LEU A 48 -12.78 -4.64 -3.65
CA LEU A 48 -11.98 -3.69 -2.88
C LEU A 48 -12.05 -4.05 -1.39
N VAL A 49 -10.94 -4.52 -0.82
CA VAL A 49 -10.91 -5.05 0.56
C VAL A 49 -10.21 -4.14 1.55
N TYR A 50 -9.40 -3.19 1.07
CA TYR A 50 -8.67 -2.27 1.93
C TYR A 50 -8.31 -0.98 1.20
N ILE A 51 -8.38 0.16 1.89
CA ILE A 51 -7.77 1.42 1.48
C ILE A 51 -6.90 1.90 2.63
N GLY A 52 -5.67 2.32 2.32
CA GLY A 52 -4.72 2.82 3.29
C GLY A 52 -3.97 4.05 2.80
N LYS A 53 -3.32 4.70 3.75
CA LYS A 53 -2.39 5.80 3.50
C LYS A 53 -1.11 5.65 4.33
N SER A 54 -0.05 6.31 3.87
CA SER A 54 1.25 6.38 4.52
C SER A 54 1.72 7.84 4.59
N GLY A 55 2.78 8.10 5.36
CA GLY A 55 3.39 9.43 5.45
C GLY A 55 2.44 10.52 5.92
N SER A 56 1.89 10.38 7.14
CA SER A 56 1.13 11.47 7.76
C SER A 56 2.05 12.67 7.98
N MET A 57 1.65 13.84 7.48
CA MET A 57 2.36 15.10 7.70
C MET A 57 2.14 15.58 9.14
N LEU A 58 3.22 16.05 9.76
CA LEU A 58 3.25 16.65 11.09
C LEU A 58 3.11 18.17 10.98
N GLN A 59 2.82 18.84 12.10
CA GLN A 59 2.68 20.30 12.14
C GLN A 59 3.96 21.05 11.73
N ASN A 60 5.12 20.41 11.85
CA ASN A 60 6.41 20.97 11.43
C ASN A 60 6.74 20.74 9.94
N GLY A 61 5.77 20.26 9.14
CA GLY A 61 5.94 19.99 7.71
C GLY A 61 6.70 18.69 7.39
N GLN A 62 7.20 17.95 8.38
CA GLN A 62 7.84 16.66 8.17
C GLN A 62 6.83 15.52 8.08
N PHE A 63 7.20 14.42 7.44
CA PHE A 63 6.38 13.21 7.38
C PHE A 63 6.80 12.21 8.45
N LYS A 64 5.84 11.47 9.02
CA LYS A 64 6.14 10.31 9.85
C LYS A 64 6.92 9.24 9.06
N ASP A 65 7.84 8.55 9.72
CA ASP A 65 8.74 7.53 9.12
C ASP A 65 8.04 6.35 8.42
N GLN A 66 6.75 6.14 8.69
CA GLN A 66 5.94 5.09 8.05
C GLN A 66 5.45 5.53 6.67
N LEU A 67 6.38 5.67 5.73
CA LEU A 67 6.16 5.92 4.30
C LEU A 67 5.71 4.63 3.58
N LEU A 68 5.29 4.71 2.33
CA LEU A 68 4.45 3.69 1.67
C LEU A 68 5.01 2.27 1.72
N ASN A 69 6.25 2.05 1.24
CA ASN A 69 6.89 0.73 1.29
C ASN A 69 7.01 0.19 2.73
N LYS A 70 7.52 1.00 3.66
CA LYS A 70 7.63 0.62 5.08
C LYS A 70 6.26 0.30 5.68
N ARG A 71 5.24 1.09 5.36
CA ARG A 71 3.87 0.93 5.85
C ARG A 71 3.27 -0.39 5.36
N LEU A 72 3.42 -0.73 4.09
CA LEU A 72 2.93 -2.01 3.53
C LEU A 72 3.53 -3.22 4.27
N ASN A 73 4.83 -3.17 4.56
CA ASN A 73 5.56 -4.26 5.21
C ASN A 73 5.50 -4.23 6.75
N ASN A 74 4.75 -3.30 7.34
CA ASN A 74 4.66 -3.18 8.80
C ASN A 74 3.56 -4.08 9.38
N LYS A 75 3.58 -4.22 10.71
CA LYS A 75 2.50 -4.82 11.49
C LYS A 75 1.36 -3.84 11.71
N GLN A 76 0.13 -4.35 11.74
CA GLN A 76 -1.06 -3.69 12.24
C GLN A 76 -1.62 -4.55 13.37
N ASP A 77 -1.80 -3.96 14.55
CA ASP A 77 -2.25 -4.66 15.76
C ASP A 77 -1.43 -5.94 16.07
N GLY A 78 -0.11 -5.85 15.87
CA GLY A 78 0.82 -6.95 16.08
C GLY A 78 0.90 -7.98 14.94
N ILE A 79 -0.03 -7.95 13.99
CA ILE A 79 -0.13 -8.89 12.87
C ILE A 79 0.51 -8.30 11.62
N ARG A 80 1.31 -9.09 10.87
CA ARG A 80 1.87 -8.64 9.59
C ARG A 80 0.76 -8.51 8.55
N ARG A 81 0.89 -7.55 7.65
CA ARG A 81 -0.08 -7.34 6.55
C ARG A 81 -0.04 -8.39 5.44
N GLU A 82 0.93 -9.29 5.47
CA GLU A 82 1.08 -10.40 4.53
C GLU A 82 0.37 -11.69 5.00
N TYR A 83 -0.30 -11.66 6.17
CA TYR A 83 -0.99 -12.81 6.76
C TYR A 83 -2.41 -13.00 6.23
#